data_AF-A0A857C336-F1
#
_entry.id   AF-A0A857C336-F1
#
_cell.length_a   1.000
_cell.length_b   1.000
_cell.length_c   1.000
_cell.angle_alpha   90.00
_cell.angle_beta   90.00
_cell.angle_gamma   90.00
#
_symmetry.space_group_name_H-M   'P 1'
#
loop_
_entity.id
_entity.type
_entity.pdbx_description
1 polymer ?
#
loop_
_entity_poly.entity_id
_entity_poly.type
_entity_poly.pdbx_seq_one_letter_code
_entity_poly.pdbx_strand_id
1 'polypeptide(L)'
;MPHAQDAAQETAQDTAQGILFRSLADPTRRALFERLCRDGEQTVGALTAQAGVSQPAVSKHLSVLKQAGLVRDRQAGRQTHYSADATALAPLADWTRRMTSFWEARFDALEDLLGRMDQ
;
A
#
# COMPACT_ATOMS: atom_id res chain seq x y z
N MET A 1 -18.07 -28.96 -5.79
CA MET A 1 -16.61 -28.92 -5.99
C MET A 1 -16.22 -27.46 -6.20
N PRO A 2 -15.59 -26.76 -5.25
CA PRO A 2 -15.09 -25.41 -5.49
C PRO A 2 -14.01 -25.49 -6.59
N HIS A 3 -14.13 -24.65 -7.61
CA HIS A 3 -13.30 -24.70 -8.81
C HIS A 3 -11.86 -24.28 -8.46
N ALA A 4 -10.86 -25.04 -8.93
CA ALA A 4 -9.43 -24.79 -8.68
C ALA A 4 -8.94 -23.37 -9.07
N GLN A 5 -9.74 -22.60 -9.81
CA GLN A 5 -9.51 -21.20 -10.15
C GLN A 5 -9.67 -20.26 -8.95
N ASP A 6 -10.61 -20.52 -8.03
CA ASP A 6 -10.83 -19.67 -6.83
C ASP A 6 -9.62 -19.70 -5.89
N ALA A 7 -9.08 -20.89 -5.61
CA ALA A 7 -7.92 -21.04 -4.72
C ALA A 7 -6.64 -20.39 -5.29
N ALA A 8 -6.48 -20.41 -6.62
CA ALA A 8 -5.35 -19.77 -7.30
C ALA A 8 -5.45 -18.24 -7.26
N GLN A 9 -6.65 -17.67 -7.40
CA GLN A 9 -6.90 -16.24 -7.26
C GLN A 9 -6.71 -15.77 -5.82
N GLU A 10 -7.16 -16.55 -4.84
CA GLU A 10 -7.01 -16.24 -3.41
C GLU A 10 -5.53 -16.20 -2.99
N THR A 11 -4.73 -17.18 -3.44
CA THR A 11 -3.28 -17.24 -3.16
C THR A 11 -2.51 -16.09 -3.84
N ALA A 12 -2.88 -15.73 -5.06
CA ALA A 12 -2.27 -14.62 -5.80
C ALA A 12 -2.60 -13.27 -5.14
N GLN A 13 -3.84 -13.10 -4.68
CA GLN A 13 -4.31 -11.90 -3.97
C GLN A 13 -3.55 -11.72 -2.64
N ASP A 14 -3.38 -12.79 -1.86
CA ASP A 14 -2.63 -12.76 -0.60
C ASP A 14 -1.14 -12.41 -0.81
N THR A 15 -0.54 -12.96 -1.87
CA THR A 15 0.84 -12.63 -2.26
C THR A 15 1.00 -11.15 -2.63
N ALA A 16 0.08 -10.62 -3.47
CA ALA A 16 0.10 -9.23 -3.88
C ALA A 16 -0.12 -8.28 -2.69
N GLN A 17 -1.06 -8.61 -1.81
CA GLN A 17 -1.32 -7.85 -0.60
C GLN A 17 -0.11 -7.87 0.35
N GLY A 18 0.55 -9.02 0.50
CA GLY A 18 1.79 -9.14 1.26
C GLY A 18 2.94 -8.29 0.70
N ILE A 19 3.08 -8.19 -0.63
CA ILE A 19 4.06 -7.30 -1.29
C ILE A 19 3.73 -5.83 -0.98
N LEU A 20 2.45 -5.44 -1.08
CA LEU A 20 1.99 -4.09 -0.78
C LEU A 20 2.31 -3.70 0.68
N PHE A 21 1.94 -4.55 1.65
CA PHE A 21 2.21 -4.32 3.06
C PHE A 21 3.70 -4.16 3.37
N ARG A 22 4.54 -5.10 2.88
CA ARG A 22 5.99 -5.01 3.08
C ARG A 22 6.57 -3.75 2.43
N SER A 23 6.05 -3.33 1.29
CA SER A 23 6.48 -2.13 0.61
C SER A 23 6.12 -0.86 1.40
N LEU A 24 4.95 -0.82 2.02
CA LEU A 24 4.53 0.32 2.84
C LEU A 24 5.05 0.29 4.28
N ALA A 25 5.68 -0.79 4.75
CA ALA A 25 6.24 -0.87 6.10
C ALA A 25 7.42 0.10 6.37
N ASP A 26 8.14 0.51 5.33
CA ASP A 26 9.29 1.40 5.42
C ASP A 26 8.89 2.89 5.34
N PRO A 27 9.35 3.73 6.28
CA PRO A 27 8.94 5.14 6.33
C PRO A 27 9.45 5.96 5.14
N THR A 28 10.63 5.66 4.60
CA THR A 28 11.18 6.36 3.43
C THR A 28 10.34 6.06 2.19
N ARG A 29 9.92 4.80 2.01
CA ARG A 29 9.01 4.42 0.91
C ARG A 29 7.66 5.12 1.02
N ARG A 30 7.07 5.21 2.22
CA ARG A 30 5.84 5.98 2.44
C ARG A 30 6.02 7.46 2.10
N ALA A 31 7.07 8.08 2.59
CA ALA A 31 7.35 9.50 2.33
C ALA A 31 7.54 9.80 0.82
N LEU A 32 8.24 8.93 0.09
CA LEU A 32 8.40 9.07 -1.36
C LEU A 32 7.07 8.93 -2.11
N PHE A 33 6.26 7.93 -1.76
CA PHE A 33 4.95 7.74 -2.36
C PHE A 33 3.99 8.90 -2.05
N GLU A 34 3.91 9.33 -0.78
CA GLU A 34 3.10 10.47 -0.35
C GLU A 34 3.50 11.77 -1.07
N ARG A 35 4.80 11.98 -1.28
CA ARG A 35 5.30 13.11 -2.07
C ARG A 35 4.81 13.04 -3.52
N LEU A 36 4.94 11.89 -4.17
CA LEU A 36 4.46 11.70 -5.53
C LEU A 36 2.95 11.89 -5.65
N CYS A 37 2.17 11.50 -4.63
CA CYS A 37 0.74 11.78 -4.57
C CYS A 37 0.43 13.28 -4.46
N ARG A 38 1.22 14.04 -3.67
CA ARG A 38 1.00 15.46 -3.40
C ARG A 38 1.45 16.36 -4.54
N ASP A 39 2.64 16.08 -5.07
CA ASP A 39 3.39 16.99 -5.93
C ASP A 39 3.37 16.52 -7.41
N GLY A 40 2.80 15.34 -7.68
CA GLY A 40 2.72 14.75 -9.01
C GLY A 40 4.02 14.06 -9.48
N GLU A 41 4.16 13.94 -10.79
CA GLU A 41 5.30 13.25 -11.42
C GLU A 41 6.62 13.99 -11.11
N GLN A 42 7.62 13.27 -10.59
CA GLN A 42 8.94 13.82 -10.27
C GLN A 42 10.08 12.96 -10.78
N THR A 43 11.25 13.59 -11.01
CA THR A 43 12.47 12.86 -11.35
C THR A 43 13.10 12.23 -10.12
N VAL A 44 13.91 11.18 -10.33
CA VAL A 44 14.72 10.58 -9.23
C VAL A 44 15.58 11.64 -8.55
N GLY A 45 16.15 12.58 -9.30
CA GLY A 45 16.97 13.67 -8.74
C GLY A 45 16.17 14.60 -7.83
N ALA A 46 14.98 15.02 -8.25
CA ALA A 46 14.09 15.86 -7.44
C ALA A 46 13.66 15.16 -6.14
N LEU A 47 13.33 13.88 -6.22
CA LEU A 47 13.00 13.05 -5.06
C LEU A 47 14.21 12.89 -4.11
N THR A 48 15.40 12.67 -4.67
CA THR A 48 16.65 12.52 -3.89
C THR A 48 16.99 13.77 -3.10
N ALA A 49 16.88 14.95 -3.72
CA ALA A 49 17.22 16.23 -3.10
C ALA A 49 16.49 16.48 -1.77
N GLN A 50 15.35 15.82 -1.57
CA GLN A 50 14.47 16.05 -0.43
C GLN A 50 14.25 14.79 0.43
N ALA A 51 14.96 13.68 0.15
CA ALA A 51 14.80 12.41 0.85
C ALA A 51 15.81 12.21 1.99
N GLY A 52 16.85 13.04 2.08
CA GLY A 52 17.91 12.92 3.09
C GLY A 52 18.79 11.66 2.95
N VAL A 53 18.64 10.92 1.86
CA VAL A 53 19.39 9.71 1.52
C VAL A 53 19.97 9.80 0.12
N SER A 54 20.92 8.91 -0.20
CA SER A 54 21.59 8.91 -1.49
C SER A 54 20.66 8.52 -2.66
N GLN A 55 21.00 8.97 -3.86
CA GLN A 55 20.25 8.62 -5.07
C GLN A 55 20.11 7.11 -5.31
N PRO A 56 21.15 6.27 -5.11
CA PRO A 56 21.00 4.81 -5.20
C PRO A 56 19.99 4.25 -4.19
N ALA A 57 19.92 4.81 -2.97
CA ALA A 57 18.94 4.40 -1.98
C ALA A 57 17.51 4.77 -2.43
N VAL A 58 17.30 5.99 -2.92
CA VAL A 58 16.00 6.41 -3.50
C VAL A 58 15.60 5.52 -4.66
N SER A 59 16.50 5.22 -5.60
CA SER A 59 16.23 4.31 -6.71
C SER A 59 15.83 2.92 -6.23
N LYS A 60 16.49 2.39 -5.19
CA LYS A 60 16.12 1.10 -4.59
C LYS A 60 14.71 1.14 -3.98
N HIS A 61 14.37 2.20 -3.25
CA HIS A 61 13.04 2.39 -2.69
C HIS A 61 11.96 2.48 -3.79
N LEU A 62 12.23 3.24 -4.86
CA LEU A 62 11.33 3.36 -6.01
C LEU A 62 11.12 2.04 -6.75
N SER A 63 12.17 1.22 -6.89
CA SER A 63 12.04 -0.12 -7.47
C SER A 63 11.11 -1.02 -6.66
N VAL A 64 11.19 -1.00 -5.33
CA VAL A 64 10.29 -1.76 -4.45
C VAL A 64 8.85 -1.26 -4.58
N LEU A 65 8.66 0.07 -4.57
CA LEU A 65 7.34 0.66 -4.78
C LEU A 65 6.75 0.30 -6.16
N LYS A 66 7.59 0.26 -7.20
CA LYS A 66 7.18 -0.13 -8.56
C LYS A 66 6.75 -1.60 -8.60
N GLN A 67 7.49 -2.50 -7.93
CA GLN A 67 7.13 -3.91 -7.81
C GLN A 67 5.78 -4.11 -7.10
N ALA A 68 5.44 -3.24 -6.15
CA ALA A 68 4.15 -3.23 -5.48
C ALA A 68 3.04 -2.53 -6.28
N GLY A 69 3.32 -2.01 -7.47
CA GLY A 69 2.37 -1.25 -8.28
C GLY A 69 2.07 0.16 -7.75
N LEU A 70 2.72 0.62 -6.69
CA LEU A 70 2.45 1.92 -6.05
C LEU A 70 3.01 3.10 -6.86
N VAL A 71 4.00 2.87 -7.71
CA VAL A 71 4.54 3.90 -8.59
C VAL A 71 4.75 3.36 -9.99
N ARG A 72 4.72 4.25 -10.97
CA ARG A 72 5.08 3.99 -12.37
C ARG A 72 6.24 4.88 -12.75
N ASP A 73 7.09 4.40 -13.64
CA ASP A 73 8.19 5.17 -14.20
C ASP A 73 7.97 5.45 -15.69
N ARG A 74 8.55 6.56 -16.14
CA ARG A 74 8.56 6.97 -17.55
C ARG A 74 9.92 7.59 -17.88
N GLN A 75 10.49 7.21 -19.00
CA GLN A 75 11.71 7.84 -19.50
C GLN A 75 11.39 9.14 -20.25
N ALA A 76 12.12 10.21 -19.93
CA ALA A 76 12.06 11.48 -20.63
C ALA A 76 13.49 12.01 -20.86
N GLY A 77 14.02 11.75 -22.06
CA GLY A 77 15.41 12.06 -22.39
C GLY A 77 16.38 11.26 -21.51
N ARG A 78 17.18 11.96 -20.69
CA ARG A 78 18.17 11.36 -19.78
C ARG A 78 17.65 11.16 -18.36
N GLN A 79 16.39 11.51 -18.09
CA GLN A 79 15.80 11.47 -16.76
C GLN A 79 14.68 10.43 -16.69
N THR A 80 14.68 9.67 -15.60
CA THR A 80 13.53 8.82 -15.22
C THR A 80 12.60 9.62 -14.33
N HIS A 81 11.34 9.71 -14.76
CA HIS A 81 10.25 10.29 -14.01
C HIS A 81 9.44 9.20 -13.33
N TYR A 82 8.91 9.49 -12.14
CA TYR A 82 8.06 8.61 -11.36
C TYR A 82 6.75 9.31 -11.01
N SER A 83 5.64 8.58 -11.06
CA SER A 83 4.32 9.03 -10.63
C SER A 83 3.69 7.99 -9.69
N ALA A 84 2.93 8.44 -8.70
CA ALA A 84 2.16 7.54 -7.84
C ALA A 84 0.97 6.91 -8.57
N ASP A 85 0.64 5.69 -8.19
CA ASP A 85 -0.61 5.02 -8.54
C ASP A 85 -1.40 4.72 -7.26
N ALA A 86 -2.30 5.63 -6.90
CA ALA A 86 -3.10 5.50 -5.69
C ALA A 86 -4.10 4.33 -5.75
N THR A 87 -4.44 3.85 -6.95
CA THR A 87 -5.39 2.74 -7.11
C THR A 87 -4.81 1.43 -6.56
N ALA A 88 -3.48 1.30 -6.54
CA ALA A 88 -2.79 0.16 -5.94
C ALA A 88 -2.99 0.03 -4.41
N LEU A 89 -3.55 1.05 -3.74
CA LEU A 89 -3.91 0.99 -2.32
C LEU A 89 -5.24 0.27 -2.05
N ALA A 90 -6.05 -0.03 -3.08
CA ALA A 90 -7.37 -0.63 -2.88
C ALA A 90 -7.34 -1.92 -2.02
N PRO A 91 -6.42 -2.88 -2.23
CA PRO A 91 -6.37 -4.09 -1.41
C PRO A 91 -6.10 -3.82 0.07
N LEU A 92 -5.25 -2.83 0.37
CA LEU A 92 -4.96 -2.38 1.73
C LEU A 92 -6.21 -1.77 2.37
N ALA A 93 -6.86 -0.84 1.66
CA ALA A 93 -8.07 -0.17 2.15
C ALA A 93 -9.21 -1.17 2.42
N ASP A 94 -9.40 -2.14 1.53
CA ASP A 94 -10.42 -3.17 1.67
C ASP A 94 -10.15 -4.08 2.87
N TRP A 95 -8.90 -4.49 3.07
CA TRP A 95 -8.52 -5.30 4.23
C TRP A 95 -8.72 -4.54 5.55
N THR A 96 -8.31 -3.27 5.62
CA THR A 96 -8.52 -2.43 6.81
C THR A 96 -10.00 -2.30 7.11
N ARG A 97 -10.84 -2.03 6.10
CA ARG A 97 -12.30 -1.94 6.26
C ARG A 97 -12.89 -3.23 6.81
N ARG A 98 -12.52 -4.39 6.25
CA ARG A 98 -12.99 -5.70 6.74
C ARG A 98 -12.61 -5.93 8.20
N MET A 99 -11.39 -5.58 8.59
CA MET A 99 -10.93 -5.78 9.96
C MET A 99 -11.63 -4.83 10.93
N THR A 100 -11.81 -3.57 10.57
CA THR A 100 -12.55 -2.58 11.38
C THR A 100 -13.98 -3.04 11.61
N SER A 101 -14.72 -3.39 10.54
CA SER A 101 -16.11 -3.84 10.66
C SER A 101 -16.27 -5.13 11.46
N PHE A 102 -15.29 -6.05 11.38
CA PHE A 102 -15.30 -7.26 12.21
C PHE A 102 -15.22 -6.93 13.71
N TRP A 103 -14.35 -5.99 14.09
CA TRP A 103 -14.19 -5.60 15.49
C TRP A 103 -15.36 -4.78 16.00
N GLU A 104 -15.89 -3.85 15.20
CA GLU A 104 -17.10 -3.07 15.53
C GLU A 104 -18.26 -4.00 15.90
N ALA A 105 -18.59 -4.96 15.03
CA ALA A 105 -19.66 -5.92 15.29
C ALA A 105 -19.44 -6.76 16.57
N ARG A 106 -18.18 -7.02 16.93
CA ARG A 106 -17.83 -7.78 18.13
C ARG A 106 -17.91 -6.95 19.41
N PHE A 107 -17.63 -5.65 19.31
CA PHE A 107 -17.84 -4.72 20.41
C PHE A 107 -19.33 -4.48 20.65
N ASP A 108 -20.13 -4.29 19.60
CA ASP A 108 -21.59 -4.15 19.71
C ASP A 108 -22.22 -5.36 20.42
N ALA A 109 -21.83 -6.58 20.02
CA ALA A 109 -22.32 -7.80 20.64
C ALA A 109 -21.91 -7.95 22.13
N LEU A 110 -20.77 -7.39 22.51
CA LEU A 110 -20.31 -7.38 23.90
C LEU A 110 -21.11 -6.37 24.73
N GLU A 111 -21.33 -5.18 24.19
CA GLU A 111 -22.18 -4.15 24.82
C GLU A 111 -23.60 -4.68 25.07
N ASP A 112 -24.19 -5.37 24.08
CA ASP A 112 -25.50 -6.02 24.21
C ASP A 112 -25.53 -7.12 25.29
N LEU A 113 -24.43 -7.86 25.48
CA LEU A 113 -24.35 -8.88 26.52
C LEU A 113 -24.26 -8.24 27.91
N LEU A 114 -23.40 -7.24 28.07
CA LEU A 114 -23.22 -6.53 29.34
C LEU A 114 -24.51 -5.81 29.75
N GLY A 115 -25.19 -5.14 28.82
CA GLY A 115 -26.46 -4.46 29.08
C GLY A 115 -27.60 -5.41 29.50
N ARG A 116 -27.53 -6.70 29.15
CA ARG A 116 -28.47 -7.74 29.62
C ARG A 116 -28.12 -8.32 30.98
N MET A 117 -26.87 -8.20 31.42
CA MET A 117 -26.41 -8.71 32.72
C MET A 117 -26.65 -7.71 33.86
N ASP A 118 -26.70 -6.42 33.55
CA ASP A 118 -26.98 -5.33 34.51
C ASP A 118 -28.49 -5.11 34.76
N GLN A 119 -29.36 -5.94 34.18
CA GLN A 119 -30.83 -5.95 34.37
C GLN A 119 -31.24 -7.10 35.30
#